data_AF-A0A9X3HEU4-F1
#
_entry.id   AF-A0A9X3HEU4-F1
#
_cell.length_a   1.000
_cell.length_b   1.000
_cell.length_c   1.000
_cell.angle_alpha   90.00
_cell.angle_beta   90.00
_cell.angle_gamma   90.00
#
_symmetry.space_group_name_H-M   'P 1'
#
loop_
_entity.id
_entity.type
_entity.pdbx_description
1 polymer ?
#
loop_
_entity_poly.entity_id
_entity_poly.type
_entity_poly.pdbx_seq_one_letter_code
_entity_poly.pdbx_strand_id
1 'polypeptide(L)'
;MKLNGIRIFDYPTSFSQPLTEQVRQNAEKIAHENGMEIEFIRKLHAFRKDDRIQNIIAETRKTEGLIHIFSAMECCNTYGPWHDKTTGKTFLKFDQSKYLHYYFYFIDRELGLCYLRVPTWPPFRLQFYMNGHNLLAYKLDKKQLSYRMQDNAFLEISDIETAQKLSDRINPQGLHKVLDVFARRYSPVPESLGLGYTWTVQQIECATDIMFRKPEYLAPIYDEIIHTAIYTVKPDNIATFLGQRITYNCTKEIGTNYNQRILGTRIKHHMGDVSIKMYDKFGCVLRITDILNLSHPLMITAAAGRNWMKSVIPGGKRNEPIADSTFLIPVICLYWKPSAKGNT
;
A
#
# COMPACT_ATOMS: atom_id res chain seq x y z
N MET A 1 8.79 37.26 -13.01
CA MET A 1 8.51 36.20 -14.00
C MET A 1 7.12 35.62 -13.70
N LYS A 2 6.20 35.66 -14.66
CA LYS A 2 4.87 35.04 -14.54
C LYS A 2 4.90 33.70 -15.28
N LEU A 3 4.57 32.60 -14.62
CA LEU A 3 4.31 31.32 -15.29
C LEU A 3 2.79 31.18 -15.36
N ASN A 4 2.21 31.05 -16.55
CA ASN A 4 0.76 31.06 -16.78
C ASN A 4 0.02 32.26 -16.13
N GLY A 5 0.65 33.44 -16.10
CA GLY A 5 0.06 34.66 -15.54
C GLY A 5 0.24 34.85 -14.02
N ILE A 6 0.77 33.85 -13.28
CA ILE A 6 0.95 33.89 -11.82
C ILE A 6 2.41 34.18 -11.47
N ARG A 7 2.67 35.12 -10.56
CA ARG A 7 4.06 35.37 -10.07
C ARG A 7 4.47 34.23 -9.14
N ILE A 8 5.75 33.87 -9.14
CA ILE A 8 6.27 32.78 -8.29
C ILE A 8 5.90 32.98 -6.80
N PHE A 9 6.01 34.19 -6.26
CA PHE A 9 5.65 34.49 -4.88
C PHE A 9 4.14 34.47 -4.59
N ASP A 10 3.29 34.52 -5.63
CA ASP A 10 1.85 34.34 -5.49
C ASP A 10 1.46 32.85 -5.55
N TYR A 11 2.43 31.92 -5.65
CA TYR A 11 2.17 30.48 -5.68
C TYR A 11 1.34 29.97 -4.49
N PRO A 12 1.60 30.38 -3.22
CA PRO A 12 0.78 29.91 -2.10
C PRO A 12 -0.65 30.43 -2.15
N THR A 13 -0.84 31.73 -2.44
CA THR A 13 -2.13 32.43 -2.29
C THR A 13 -2.99 32.36 -3.54
N SER A 14 -2.41 32.55 -4.72
CA SER A 14 -3.16 32.63 -5.98
C SER A 14 -3.28 31.29 -6.71
N PHE A 15 -2.32 30.38 -6.52
CA PHE A 15 -2.34 29.06 -7.15
C PHE A 15 -2.77 27.96 -6.18
N SER A 16 -2.09 27.83 -5.04
CA SER A 16 -2.24 26.66 -4.17
C SER A 16 -3.52 26.73 -3.32
N GLN A 17 -3.84 27.90 -2.76
CA GLN A 17 -4.99 28.08 -1.86
C GLN A 17 -6.35 27.83 -2.54
N PRO A 18 -6.64 28.33 -3.76
CA PRO A 18 -7.91 28.03 -4.42
C PRO A 18 -8.08 26.53 -4.71
N LEU A 19 -7.01 25.85 -5.12
CA LEU A 19 -7.02 24.40 -5.35
C LEU A 19 -7.16 23.61 -4.04
N THR A 20 -6.57 24.11 -2.95
CA THR A 20 -6.74 23.54 -1.60
C THR A 20 -8.20 23.58 -1.20
N GLU A 21 -8.84 24.72 -1.39
CA GLU A 21 -10.25 24.91 -1.07
C GLU A 21 -11.15 24.03 -1.95
N GLN A 22 -10.81 23.87 -3.24
CA GLN A 22 -11.51 22.94 -4.13
C GLN A 22 -11.50 21.49 -3.58
N VAL A 23 -10.37 21.02 -3.05
CA VAL A 23 -10.29 19.67 -2.43
C VAL A 23 -11.14 19.60 -1.16
N ARG A 24 -11.11 20.63 -0.32
CA ARG A 24 -11.89 20.68 0.94
C ARG A 24 -13.39 20.65 0.65
N GLN A 25 -13.86 21.51 -0.25
CA GLN A 25 -15.26 21.57 -0.66
C GLN A 25 -15.72 20.26 -1.27
N ASN A 26 -14.89 19.58 -2.08
CA ASN A 26 -15.22 18.27 -2.61
C ASN A 26 -15.34 17.21 -1.51
N ALA A 27 -14.44 17.20 -0.53
CA ALA A 27 -14.52 16.27 0.60
C ALA A 27 -15.79 16.51 1.45
N GLU A 28 -16.08 17.77 1.77
CA GLU A 28 -17.29 18.17 2.52
C GLU A 28 -18.57 17.83 1.76
N LYS A 29 -18.60 18.09 0.45
CA LYS A 29 -19.71 17.71 -0.44
C LYS A 29 -19.93 16.19 -0.42
N ILE A 30 -18.88 15.40 -0.62
CA ILE A 30 -18.98 13.93 -0.61
C ILE A 30 -19.46 13.42 0.76
N ALA A 31 -18.96 14.00 1.84
CA ALA A 31 -19.39 13.66 3.20
C ALA A 31 -20.89 13.93 3.38
N HIS A 32 -21.35 15.13 2.98
CA HIS A 32 -22.75 15.52 3.05
C HIS A 32 -23.66 14.64 2.18
N GLU A 33 -23.28 14.37 0.93
CA GLU A 33 -24.04 13.50 0.00
C GLU A 33 -24.20 12.06 0.52
N ASN A 34 -23.30 11.60 1.38
CA ASN A 34 -23.37 10.27 1.99
C ASN A 34 -23.94 10.28 3.42
N GLY A 35 -24.31 11.45 3.95
CA GLY A 35 -24.82 11.61 5.31
C GLY A 35 -23.78 11.28 6.38
N MET A 36 -22.53 11.68 6.18
CA MET A 36 -21.38 11.30 7.00
C MET A 36 -20.61 12.52 7.49
N GLU A 37 -20.01 12.41 8.68
CA GLU A 37 -19.07 13.41 9.17
C GLU A 37 -17.63 13.03 8.85
N ILE A 38 -16.78 14.04 8.60
CA ILE A 38 -15.35 13.85 8.43
C ILE A 38 -14.68 13.79 9.81
N GLU A 39 -14.05 12.66 10.14
CA GLU A 39 -13.39 12.48 11.43
C GLU A 39 -11.96 13.04 11.38
N PHE A 40 -11.70 14.13 12.12
CA PHE A 40 -10.35 14.71 12.22
C PHE A 40 -9.48 14.01 13.27
N ILE A 41 -8.37 13.42 12.81
CA ILE A 41 -7.38 12.74 13.64
C ILE A 41 -6.46 13.78 14.28
N ARG A 42 -6.78 14.13 15.53
CA ARG A 42 -6.06 15.17 16.30
C ARG A 42 -4.65 14.76 16.73
N LYS A 43 -4.47 13.50 17.13
CA LYS A 43 -3.22 12.97 17.66
C LYS A 43 -2.64 11.94 16.70
N LEU A 44 -1.40 12.18 16.27
CA LEU A 44 -0.65 11.21 15.49
C LEU A 44 -0.54 9.90 16.31
N HIS A 45 -0.82 8.76 15.69
CA HIS A 45 -0.83 7.43 16.32
C HIS A 45 -1.82 7.23 17.48
N ALA A 46 -2.88 8.04 17.58
CA ALA A 46 -3.96 7.81 18.57
C ALA A 46 -4.57 6.41 18.44
N PHE A 47 -4.75 5.96 17.20
CA PHE A 47 -5.23 4.63 16.84
C PHE A 47 -4.75 4.27 15.44
N ARG A 48 -4.88 3.00 15.06
CA ARG A 48 -4.68 2.55 13.68
C ARG A 48 -5.96 2.77 12.90
N LYS A 49 -5.87 3.53 11.80
CA LYS A 49 -7.02 3.85 10.93
C LYS A 49 -7.76 2.59 10.49
N ASP A 50 -7.02 1.54 10.13
CA ASP A 50 -7.60 0.27 9.70
C ASP A 50 -8.45 -0.39 10.79
N ASP A 51 -7.98 -0.44 12.04
CA ASP A 51 -8.74 -1.00 13.17
C ASP A 51 -10.03 -0.20 13.42
N ARG A 52 -9.95 1.14 13.34
CA ARG A 52 -11.12 2.01 13.47
C ARG A 52 -12.13 1.78 12.34
N ILE A 53 -11.65 1.57 11.11
CA ILE A 53 -12.52 1.28 9.96
C ILE A 53 -13.20 -0.07 10.10
N GLN A 54 -12.52 -1.10 10.59
CA GLN A 54 -13.15 -2.39 10.85
C GLN A 54 -14.30 -2.26 11.86
N ASN A 55 -14.13 -1.48 12.92
CA ASN A 55 -15.21 -1.19 13.87
C ASN A 55 -16.39 -0.47 13.21
N ILE A 56 -16.11 0.55 12.39
CA ILE A 56 -17.16 1.28 11.65
C ILE A 56 -17.90 0.36 10.68
N ILE A 57 -17.21 -0.55 9.99
CA ILE A 57 -17.83 -1.56 9.11
C ILE A 57 -18.73 -2.50 9.93
N ALA A 58 -18.27 -2.96 11.09
CA ALA A 58 -19.06 -3.83 11.97
C ALA A 58 -20.33 -3.15 12.49
N GLU A 59 -20.24 -1.86 12.85
CA GLU A 59 -21.36 -1.05 13.32
C GLU A 59 -22.36 -0.72 12.20
N THR A 60 -21.86 -0.26 11.05
CA THR A 60 -22.71 0.20 9.93
C THR A 60 -23.22 -0.93 9.04
N ARG A 61 -22.56 -2.10 9.07
CA ARG A 61 -22.79 -3.26 8.19
C ARG A 61 -22.78 -2.93 6.69
N LYS A 62 -22.15 -1.81 6.31
CA LYS A 62 -21.98 -1.45 4.89
C LYS A 62 -21.07 -2.46 4.21
N THR A 63 -21.51 -2.97 3.06
CA THR A 63 -20.78 -3.98 2.28
C THR A 63 -20.18 -3.43 0.99
N GLU A 64 -20.54 -2.20 0.59
CA GLU A 64 -20.05 -1.55 -0.62
C GLU A 64 -20.13 -0.01 -0.47
N GLY A 65 -19.30 0.71 -1.23
CA GLY A 65 -19.34 2.17 -1.30
C GLY A 65 -18.52 2.85 -0.22
N LEU A 66 -18.75 4.15 -0.02
CA LEU A 66 -18.01 4.96 0.94
C LEU A 66 -18.35 4.56 2.39
N ILE A 67 -17.32 4.19 3.15
CA ILE A 67 -17.42 3.70 4.52
C ILE A 67 -17.13 4.78 5.54
N HIS A 68 -16.08 5.57 5.33
CA HIS A 68 -15.72 6.69 6.22
C HIS A 68 -14.73 7.65 5.57
N ILE A 69 -14.65 8.87 6.11
CA ILE A 69 -13.63 9.86 5.73
C ILE A 69 -12.88 10.29 6.98
N PHE A 70 -11.57 10.07 6.99
CA PHE A 70 -10.69 10.73 7.98
C PHE A 70 -10.04 11.96 7.38
N SER A 71 -9.71 12.91 8.24
CA SER A 71 -8.79 14.00 7.92
C SER A 71 -7.63 14.03 8.92
N ALA A 72 -6.41 14.27 8.45
CA ALA A 72 -5.21 14.30 9.28
C ALA A 72 -4.19 15.31 8.76
N MET A 73 -3.47 15.98 9.67
CA MET A 73 -2.32 16.81 9.31
C MET A 73 -1.09 15.92 9.14
N GLU A 74 -0.52 15.87 7.94
CA GLU A 74 0.65 15.03 7.64
C GLU A 74 1.74 15.83 6.94
N CYS A 75 2.99 15.45 7.16
CA CYS A 75 4.11 16.00 6.41
C CYS A 75 4.03 15.53 4.96
N CYS A 76 4.15 16.47 4.02
CA CYS A 76 4.26 16.14 2.61
C CYS A 76 5.27 17.03 1.89
N ASN A 77 5.82 16.47 0.81
CA ASN A 77 6.69 17.19 -0.10
C ASN A 77 5.90 18.26 -0.86
N THR A 78 6.35 19.50 -0.77
CA THR A 78 5.72 20.68 -1.36
C THR A 78 6.76 21.51 -2.11
N TYR A 79 6.33 22.68 -2.59
CA TYR A 79 7.19 23.68 -3.18
C TYR A 79 6.92 25.04 -2.52
N GLY A 80 7.98 25.84 -2.34
CA GLY A 80 7.91 27.20 -1.86
C GLY A 80 8.53 28.18 -2.85
N PRO A 81 8.06 29.44 -2.91
CA PRO A 81 8.71 30.46 -3.72
C PRO A 81 10.11 30.76 -3.19
N TRP A 82 11.07 30.85 -4.10
CA TRP A 82 12.46 31.15 -3.79
C TRP A 82 13.02 32.20 -4.73
N HIS A 83 13.90 33.05 -4.20
CA HIS A 83 14.69 34.00 -4.97
C HIS A 83 16.17 33.78 -4.68
N ASP A 84 16.92 33.46 -5.72
CA ASP A 84 18.37 33.34 -5.66
C ASP A 84 18.99 34.73 -5.81
N LYS A 85 19.63 35.22 -4.75
CA LYS A 85 20.27 36.55 -4.71
C LYS A 85 21.50 36.66 -5.60
N THR A 86 22.17 35.55 -5.91
CA THR A 86 23.38 35.54 -6.73
C THR A 86 23.03 35.56 -8.21
N THR A 87 22.04 34.77 -8.63
CA THR A 87 21.64 34.68 -10.04
C THR A 87 20.49 35.62 -10.41
N GLY A 88 19.81 36.22 -9.41
CA GLY A 88 18.61 37.04 -9.61
C GLY A 88 17.37 36.23 -10.03
N LYS A 89 17.46 34.90 -10.10
CA LYS A 89 16.36 34.05 -10.59
C LYS A 89 15.32 33.79 -9.51
N THR A 90 14.06 33.71 -9.93
CA THR A 90 12.93 33.32 -9.07
C THR A 90 12.35 32.00 -9.55
N PHE A 91 12.17 31.05 -8.64
CA PHE A 91 11.68 29.71 -8.96
C PHE A 91 11.03 29.05 -7.75
N LEU A 92 10.34 27.93 -7.98
CA LEU A 92 9.81 27.09 -6.91
C LEU A 92 10.89 26.12 -6.43
N LYS A 93 11.20 26.18 -5.14
CA LYS A 93 12.16 25.29 -4.49
C LYS A 93 11.41 24.19 -3.74
N PHE A 94 11.93 22.97 -3.79
CA PHE A 94 11.40 21.86 -3.00
C PHE A 94 11.43 22.21 -1.50
N ASP A 95 10.38 21.83 -0.80
CA ASP A 95 10.23 22.03 0.64
C ASP A 95 9.40 20.88 1.26
N GLN A 96 9.38 20.79 2.59
CA GLN A 96 8.52 19.89 3.34
C GLN A 96 7.71 20.67 4.37
N SER A 97 6.39 20.53 4.31
CA SER A 97 5.49 21.17 5.26
C SER A 97 4.31 20.26 5.59
N LYS A 98 3.49 20.66 6.55
CA LYS A 98 2.32 19.91 7.01
C LYS A 98 1.06 20.49 6.41
N TYR A 99 0.31 19.64 5.73
CA TYR A 99 -1.00 20.01 5.18
C TYR A 99 -2.04 18.96 5.54
N LEU A 100 -3.31 19.32 5.33
CA LEU A 100 -4.40 18.40 5.57
C LEU A 100 -4.41 17.31 4.49
N HIS A 101 -4.69 16.09 4.89
CA HIS A 101 -4.92 14.96 4.01
C HIS A 101 -6.27 14.34 4.36
N TYR A 102 -7.07 14.07 3.33
CA TYR A 102 -8.28 13.27 3.44
C TYR A 102 -7.99 11.82 3.11
N TYR A 103 -8.58 10.90 3.87
CA TYR A 103 -8.56 9.47 3.62
C TYR A 103 -9.99 9.01 3.36
N PHE A 104 -10.30 8.74 2.10
CA PHE A 104 -11.58 8.18 1.72
C PHE A 104 -11.47 6.66 1.79
N TYR A 105 -12.09 6.06 2.81
CA TYR A 105 -12.19 4.61 2.94
C TYR A 105 -13.49 4.12 2.31
N PHE A 106 -13.40 3.12 1.45
CA PHE A 106 -14.55 2.57 0.73
C PHE A 106 -14.37 1.08 0.47
N ILE A 107 -15.47 0.36 0.30
CA ILE A 107 -15.47 -1.02 -0.16
C ILE A 107 -15.84 -1.02 -1.64
N ASP A 108 -14.88 -1.41 -2.48
CA ASP A 108 -15.10 -1.67 -3.89
C ASP A 108 -15.52 -3.13 -4.09
N ARG A 109 -16.40 -3.38 -5.05
CA ARG A 109 -16.92 -4.72 -5.33
C ARG A 109 -15.84 -5.73 -5.70
N GLU A 110 -14.80 -5.30 -6.42
CA GLU A 110 -13.72 -6.20 -6.88
C GLU A 110 -12.49 -6.13 -5.98
N LEU A 111 -12.14 -4.94 -5.51
CA LEU A 111 -10.91 -4.71 -4.72
C LEU A 111 -11.12 -4.86 -3.21
N GLY A 112 -12.38 -4.95 -2.76
CA GLY A 112 -12.76 -4.94 -1.35
C GLY A 112 -12.43 -3.62 -0.66
N LEU A 113 -12.09 -3.68 0.62
CA LEU A 113 -11.73 -2.49 1.40
C LEU A 113 -10.47 -1.82 0.85
N CYS A 114 -10.62 -0.57 0.43
CA CYS A 114 -9.58 0.29 -0.12
C CYS A 114 -9.59 1.66 0.58
N TYR A 115 -8.51 2.42 0.41
CA TYR A 115 -8.55 3.85 0.68
C TYR A 115 -7.82 4.66 -0.39
N LEU A 116 -8.26 5.91 -0.56
CA LEU A 116 -7.54 6.93 -1.31
C LEU A 116 -7.19 8.09 -0.38
N ARG A 117 -5.88 8.35 -0.24
CA ARG A 117 -5.35 9.52 0.45
C ARG A 117 -5.21 10.68 -0.52
N VAL A 118 -5.85 11.79 -0.22
CA VAL A 118 -5.88 13.02 -1.03
C VAL A 118 -5.25 14.17 -0.24
N PRO A 119 -4.07 14.69 -0.63
CA PRO A 119 -3.52 15.90 -0.04
C PRO A 119 -4.34 17.13 -0.43
N THR A 120 -4.43 18.10 0.45
CA THR A 120 -5.04 19.39 0.11
C THR A 120 -4.06 20.38 -0.50
N TRP A 121 -2.76 20.11 -0.55
CA TRP A 121 -1.75 21.05 -1.07
C TRP A 121 -0.97 20.47 -2.26
N PRO A 122 -0.52 21.31 -3.22
CA PRO A 122 0.28 20.81 -4.32
C PRO A 122 1.59 20.16 -3.83
N PRO A 123 2.04 19.09 -4.49
CA PRO A 123 1.57 18.64 -5.80
C PRO A 123 0.54 17.51 -5.67
N PHE A 124 -0.46 17.56 -4.77
CA PHE A 124 -1.65 16.67 -4.82
C PHE A 124 -1.36 15.18 -5.08
N ARG A 125 -0.30 14.68 -4.45
CA ARG A 125 0.17 13.29 -4.57
C ARG A 125 -0.82 12.33 -3.93
N LEU A 126 -1.63 11.68 -4.76
CA LEU A 126 -2.54 10.64 -4.30
C LEU A 126 -1.78 9.38 -3.85
N GLN A 127 -2.33 8.72 -2.85
CA GLN A 127 -1.92 7.37 -2.46
C GLN A 127 -3.16 6.49 -2.41
N PHE A 128 -3.11 5.37 -3.12
CA PHE A 128 -4.18 4.38 -3.14
C PHE A 128 -3.70 3.07 -2.53
N TYR A 129 -4.52 2.51 -1.66
CA TYR A 129 -4.26 1.21 -1.06
C TYR A 129 -5.36 0.22 -1.42
N MET A 130 -4.93 -0.99 -1.80
CA MET A 130 -5.80 -2.15 -1.93
C MET A 130 -5.11 -3.39 -1.35
N ASN A 131 -5.92 -4.33 -0.87
CA ASN A 131 -5.43 -5.62 -0.43
C ASN A 131 -5.71 -6.70 -1.49
N GLY A 132 -4.66 -7.31 -2.03
CA GLY A 132 -4.84 -8.35 -3.07
C GLY A 132 -5.52 -9.62 -2.58
N HIS A 133 -5.58 -9.86 -1.26
CA HIS A 133 -6.38 -10.95 -0.70
C HIS A 133 -7.87 -10.75 -1.01
N ASN A 134 -8.36 -9.51 -0.92
CA ASN A 134 -9.76 -9.19 -1.25
C ASN A 134 -10.02 -9.38 -2.75
N LEU A 135 -9.09 -8.94 -3.61
CA LEU A 135 -9.19 -9.15 -5.05
C LEU A 135 -9.19 -10.63 -5.40
N LEU A 136 -8.37 -11.43 -4.73
CA LEU A 136 -8.37 -12.87 -4.92
C LEU A 136 -9.68 -13.51 -4.44
N ALA A 137 -10.16 -13.16 -3.25
CA ALA A 137 -11.45 -13.62 -2.73
C ALA A 137 -12.58 -13.37 -3.74
N TYR A 138 -12.67 -12.16 -4.28
CA TYR A 138 -13.61 -11.82 -5.35
C TYR A 138 -13.44 -12.71 -6.61
N LYS A 139 -12.20 -12.98 -7.03
CA LYS A 139 -11.92 -13.88 -8.16
C LYS A 139 -12.33 -15.33 -7.87
N LEU A 140 -12.15 -15.80 -6.64
CA LEU A 140 -12.56 -17.14 -6.21
C LEU A 140 -14.08 -17.27 -6.19
N ASP A 141 -14.79 -16.26 -5.64
CA ASP A 141 -16.25 -16.19 -5.66
C ASP A 141 -16.80 -16.25 -7.09
N LYS A 142 -16.22 -15.46 -8.00
CA LYS A 142 -16.59 -15.45 -9.42
C LYS A 142 -16.35 -16.80 -10.11
N LYS A 143 -15.38 -17.58 -9.63
CA LYS A 143 -15.08 -18.93 -10.10
C LYS A 143 -15.81 -20.03 -9.32
N GLN A 144 -16.63 -19.66 -8.33
CA GLN A 144 -17.35 -20.57 -7.45
C GLN A 144 -16.41 -21.56 -6.74
N LEU A 145 -15.19 -21.11 -6.42
CA LEU A 145 -14.23 -21.89 -5.65
C LEU A 145 -14.48 -21.66 -4.17
N SER A 146 -14.69 -22.75 -3.42
CA SER A 146 -14.87 -22.68 -1.97
C SER A 146 -13.56 -22.29 -1.29
N TYR A 147 -13.64 -21.37 -0.34
CA TYR A 147 -12.53 -20.99 0.52
C TYR A 147 -13.06 -20.57 1.89
N ARG A 148 -12.18 -20.60 2.89
CA ARG A 148 -12.44 -20.02 4.22
C ARG A 148 -11.40 -18.94 4.48
N MET A 149 -11.86 -17.72 4.71
CA MET A 149 -11.00 -16.57 5.00
C MET A 149 -11.34 -16.00 6.37
N GLN A 150 -10.32 -15.62 7.13
CA GLN A 150 -10.45 -14.88 8.37
C GLN A 150 -9.58 -13.63 8.30
N ASP A 151 -10.17 -12.46 8.49
CA ASP A 151 -9.53 -11.17 8.22
C ASP A 151 -8.94 -11.16 6.79
N ASN A 152 -7.62 -11.05 6.62
CA ASN A 152 -6.96 -11.15 5.32
C ASN A 152 -6.12 -12.43 5.14
N ALA A 153 -6.47 -13.53 5.82
CA ALA A 153 -5.80 -14.81 5.64
C ALA A 153 -6.76 -15.89 5.17
N PHE A 154 -6.37 -16.56 4.08
CA PHE A 154 -7.02 -17.80 3.66
C PHE A 154 -6.57 -18.91 4.60
N LEU A 155 -7.54 -19.58 5.20
CA LEU A 155 -7.33 -20.74 6.07
C LEU A 155 -7.46 -22.03 5.24
N GLU A 156 -8.35 -22.03 4.26
CA GLU A 156 -8.60 -23.14 3.35
C GLU A 156 -8.97 -22.59 1.96
N ILE A 157 -8.52 -23.27 0.90
CA ILE A 157 -8.91 -23.02 -0.49
C ILE A 157 -9.07 -24.38 -1.17
N SER A 158 -10.21 -24.59 -1.84
CA SER A 158 -10.54 -25.86 -2.50
C SER A 158 -9.64 -26.23 -3.69
N ASP A 159 -9.20 -25.23 -4.47
CA ASP A 159 -8.25 -25.42 -5.58
C ASP A 159 -7.18 -24.32 -5.56
N ILE A 160 -6.03 -24.71 -5.06
CA ILE A 160 -4.90 -23.83 -4.76
C ILE A 160 -4.12 -23.50 -6.03
N GLU A 161 -4.04 -24.45 -6.97
CA GLU A 161 -3.37 -24.22 -8.24
C GLU A 161 -4.14 -23.18 -9.07
N THR A 162 -5.47 -23.30 -9.12
CA THR A 162 -6.32 -22.31 -9.78
C THR A 162 -6.28 -20.97 -9.05
N ALA A 163 -6.34 -20.96 -7.72
CA ALA A 163 -6.17 -19.74 -6.96
C ALA A 163 -4.84 -19.04 -7.28
N GLN A 164 -3.75 -19.78 -7.52
CA GLN A 164 -2.41 -19.19 -7.73
C GLN A 164 -2.39 -18.54 -9.10
N LYS A 165 -2.93 -19.23 -10.12
CA LYS A 165 -3.12 -18.68 -11.46
C LYS A 165 -3.97 -17.41 -11.46
N LEU A 166 -4.96 -17.30 -10.56
CA LEU A 166 -5.79 -16.11 -10.39
C LEU A 166 -5.02 -14.97 -9.70
N SER A 167 -4.21 -15.28 -8.70
CA SER A 167 -3.36 -14.33 -7.97
C SER A 167 -2.27 -13.74 -8.86
N ASP A 168 -1.60 -14.58 -9.66
CA ASP A 168 -0.52 -14.20 -10.58
C ASP A 168 -0.97 -13.20 -11.67
N ARG A 169 -2.28 -13.17 -11.97
CA ARG A 169 -2.86 -12.35 -13.04
C ARG A 169 -3.48 -11.08 -12.48
N ILE A 170 -2.68 -10.04 -12.34
CA ILE A 170 -3.17 -8.66 -12.16
C ILE A 170 -3.22 -7.98 -13.52
N ASN A 171 -4.37 -7.39 -13.88
CA ASN A 171 -4.55 -6.62 -15.11
C ASN A 171 -4.20 -5.14 -14.84
N PRO A 172 -3.02 -4.64 -15.29
CA PRO A 172 -2.61 -3.26 -15.02
C PRO A 172 -3.56 -2.25 -15.65
N GLN A 173 -4.00 -2.48 -16.89
CA GLN A 173 -4.85 -1.55 -17.63
C GLN A 173 -6.22 -1.42 -16.96
N GLY A 174 -6.77 -2.53 -16.45
CA GLY A 174 -8.00 -2.53 -15.65
C GLY A 174 -7.83 -1.73 -14.37
N LEU A 175 -6.71 -1.94 -13.66
CA LEU A 175 -6.42 -1.23 -12.42
C LEU A 175 -6.26 0.28 -12.65
N HIS A 176 -5.53 0.71 -13.68
CA HIS A 176 -5.42 2.14 -14.04
C HIS A 176 -6.79 2.80 -14.23
N LYS A 177 -7.71 2.15 -14.96
CA LYS A 177 -9.06 2.69 -15.20
C LYS A 177 -9.84 2.88 -13.90
N VAL A 178 -9.78 1.90 -12.99
CA VAL A 178 -10.45 1.95 -11.69
C VAL A 178 -9.87 3.10 -10.85
N LEU A 179 -8.55 3.22 -10.81
CA LEU A 179 -7.87 4.28 -10.07
C LEU A 179 -8.22 5.67 -10.63
N ASP A 180 -8.32 5.83 -11.95
CA ASP A 180 -8.72 7.10 -12.58
C ASP A 180 -10.15 7.50 -12.20
N VAL A 181 -11.06 6.54 -12.05
CA VAL A 181 -12.42 6.79 -11.56
C VAL A 181 -12.39 7.31 -10.13
N PHE A 182 -11.60 6.69 -9.25
CA PHE A 182 -11.46 7.15 -7.86
C PHE A 182 -10.78 8.51 -7.76
N ALA A 183 -9.73 8.74 -8.54
CA ALA A 183 -9.06 10.03 -8.60
C ALA A 183 -10.00 11.16 -9.02
N ARG A 184 -10.78 10.97 -10.10
CA ARG A 184 -11.78 11.97 -10.53
C ARG A 184 -12.83 12.23 -9.45
N ARG A 185 -13.27 11.19 -8.76
CA ARG A 185 -14.29 11.32 -7.70
C ARG A 185 -13.79 12.12 -6.50
N TYR A 186 -12.59 11.80 -6.01
CA TYR A 186 -12.11 12.31 -4.72
C TYR A 186 -11.11 13.46 -4.84
N SER A 187 -10.49 13.68 -6.00
CA SER A 187 -9.54 14.76 -6.26
C SER A 187 -9.92 15.56 -7.52
N PRO A 188 -10.62 16.68 -7.36
CA PRO A 188 -11.14 17.46 -8.50
C PRO A 188 -10.08 18.36 -9.17
N VAL A 189 -8.89 18.47 -8.57
CA VAL A 189 -7.83 19.42 -8.96
C VAL A 189 -7.20 19.13 -10.33
N PRO A 190 -6.81 17.90 -10.69
CA PRO A 190 -6.18 17.69 -11.99
C PRO A 190 -7.14 17.99 -13.15
N GLU A 191 -8.43 17.73 -13.01
CA GLU A 191 -9.40 18.08 -14.06
C GLU A 191 -9.49 19.60 -14.27
N SER A 192 -9.53 20.39 -13.19
CA SER A 192 -9.53 21.86 -13.28
C SER A 192 -8.24 22.43 -13.90
N LEU A 193 -7.14 21.69 -13.82
CA LEU A 193 -5.86 22.04 -14.42
C LEU A 193 -5.61 21.39 -15.80
N GLY A 194 -6.55 20.60 -16.33
CA GLY A 194 -6.36 19.84 -17.58
C GLY A 194 -5.31 18.72 -17.50
N LEU A 195 -4.97 18.29 -16.28
CA LEU A 195 -4.00 17.23 -15.97
C LEU A 195 -4.68 15.86 -15.82
N GLY A 196 -3.87 14.81 -15.70
CA GLY A 196 -4.36 13.44 -15.45
C GLY A 196 -3.41 12.66 -14.54
N TYR A 197 -3.90 11.55 -13.98
CA TYR A 197 -3.14 10.67 -13.08
C TYR A 197 -2.33 9.60 -13.85
N THR A 198 -1.07 9.35 -13.44
CA THR A 198 -0.13 8.37 -14.04
C THR A 198 0.39 7.38 -12.98
N TRP A 199 -0.46 6.46 -12.56
CA TRP A 199 -0.22 5.61 -11.39
C TRP A 199 1.09 4.82 -11.38
N THR A 200 1.76 4.81 -10.23
CA THR A 200 2.98 4.04 -9.97
C THR A 200 2.88 3.23 -8.68
N VAL A 201 3.67 2.17 -8.59
CA VAL A 201 3.82 1.36 -7.38
C VAL A 201 4.92 2.01 -6.53
N GLN A 202 4.61 2.36 -5.27
CA GLN A 202 5.61 2.77 -4.28
C GLN A 202 5.89 1.68 -3.27
N GLN A 203 4.92 0.81 -2.98
CA GLN A 203 5.17 -0.33 -2.14
C GLN A 203 4.38 -1.54 -2.65
N ILE A 204 5.04 -2.68 -2.69
CA ILE A 204 4.40 -3.96 -2.92
C ILE A 204 4.75 -4.88 -1.77
N GLU A 205 3.75 -5.55 -1.22
CA GLU A 205 3.96 -6.69 -0.34
C GLU A 205 3.53 -7.96 -1.09
N CYS A 206 4.28 -9.05 -0.96
CA CYS A 206 3.90 -10.36 -1.49
C CYS A 206 3.85 -11.31 -0.29
N ALA A 207 2.67 -11.83 0.02
CA ALA A 207 2.47 -12.79 1.11
C ALA A 207 2.48 -14.21 0.57
N THR A 208 3.39 -15.03 1.08
CA THR A 208 3.39 -16.48 0.94
C THR A 208 2.75 -17.09 2.18
N ASP A 209 1.56 -17.66 2.01
CA ASP A 209 0.80 -18.34 3.05
C ASP A 209 1.00 -19.84 2.95
N ILE A 210 1.37 -20.43 4.09
CA ILE A 210 1.40 -21.88 4.28
C ILE A 210 0.29 -22.23 5.25
N MET A 211 -0.75 -22.88 4.73
CA MET A 211 -1.96 -23.23 5.49
C MET A 211 -1.81 -24.62 6.12
N PHE A 212 -2.00 -24.70 7.43
CA PHE A 212 -1.97 -25.94 8.21
C PHE A 212 -3.39 -26.36 8.57
N ARG A 213 -3.71 -27.64 8.40
CA ARG A 213 -5.04 -28.19 8.75
C ARG A 213 -5.36 -28.09 10.24
N LYS A 214 -4.32 -28.06 11.07
CA LYS A 214 -4.41 -28.20 12.52
C LYS A 214 -3.43 -27.22 13.17
N PRO A 215 -3.87 -26.38 14.11
CA PRO A 215 -2.99 -25.41 14.77
C PRO A 215 -1.79 -26.06 15.48
N GLU A 216 -1.97 -27.30 15.96
CA GLU A 216 -0.96 -28.04 16.70
C GLU A 216 0.27 -28.38 15.85
N TYR A 217 0.17 -28.33 14.51
CA TYR A 217 1.29 -28.58 13.61
C TYR A 217 2.20 -27.38 13.46
N LEU A 218 1.65 -26.16 13.47
CA LEU A 218 2.45 -24.96 13.25
C LEU A 218 3.21 -24.54 14.50
N ALA A 219 2.58 -24.60 15.68
CA ALA A 219 3.18 -24.11 16.93
C ALA A 219 4.62 -24.60 17.19
N PRO A 220 4.92 -25.92 17.20
CA PRO A 220 6.28 -26.40 17.49
C PRO A 220 7.27 -26.03 16.39
N ILE A 221 6.85 -26.11 15.13
CA ILE A 221 7.69 -25.77 13.96
C ILE A 221 8.03 -24.28 13.98
N TYR A 222 7.04 -23.44 14.28
CA TYR A 222 7.19 -22.00 14.25
C TYR A 222 8.16 -21.49 15.30
N ASP A 223 8.05 -21.99 16.54
CA ASP A 223 8.97 -21.64 17.62
C ASP A 223 10.41 -22.05 17.26
N GLU A 224 10.62 -23.26 16.76
CA GLU A 224 11.93 -23.74 16.35
C GLU A 224 12.53 -22.90 15.21
N ILE A 225 11.73 -22.56 14.18
CA ILE A 225 12.17 -21.71 13.08
C ILE A 225 12.57 -20.33 13.60
N ILE A 226 11.76 -19.71 14.47
CA ILE A 226 12.03 -18.37 15.00
C ILE A 226 13.31 -18.36 15.83
N HIS A 227 13.45 -19.30 16.76
CA HIS A 227 14.67 -19.43 17.57
C HIS A 227 15.89 -19.62 16.68
N THR A 228 15.82 -20.54 15.72
CA THR A 228 16.91 -20.82 14.78
C THR A 228 17.25 -19.59 13.94
N ALA A 229 16.26 -18.89 13.39
CA ALA A 229 16.47 -17.73 12.53
C ALA A 229 17.15 -16.57 13.27
N ILE A 230 16.82 -16.34 14.55
CA ILE A 230 17.45 -15.32 15.38
C ILE A 230 18.95 -15.60 15.56
N TYR A 231 19.34 -16.86 15.76
CA TYR A 231 20.74 -17.23 15.99
C TYR A 231 21.57 -17.39 14.70
N THR A 232 20.94 -17.84 13.61
CA THR A 232 21.66 -18.26 12.39
C THR A 232 21.72 -17.19 11.32
N VAL A 233 20.72 -16.31 11.22
CA VAL A 233 20.65 -15.32 10.13
C VAL A 233 21.60 -14.16 10.42
N LYS A 234 22.71 -14.11 9.67
CA LYS A 234 23.70 -13.02 9.73
C LYS A 234 23.39 -11.93 8.69
N PRO A 235 23.95 -10.72 8.83
CA PRO A 235 23.77 -9.65 7.85
C PRO A 235 24.07 -10.06 6.40
N ASP A 236 25.10 -10.87 6.16
CA ASP A 236 25.44 -11.37 4.82
C ASP A 236 24.34 -12.27 4.23
N ASN A 237 23.66 -13.06 5.07
CA ASN A 237 22.52 -13.88 4.65
C ASN A 237 21.34 -13.00 4.26
N ILE A 238 21.06 -11.95 5.05
CA ILE A 238 19.99 -10.97 4.76
C ILE A 238 20.25 -10.27 3.44
N ALA A 239 21.47 -9.79 3.22
CA ALA A 239 21.82 -9.10 1.99
C ALA A 239 21.68 -10.02 0.77
N THR A 240 22.28 -11.21 0.83
CA THR A 240 22.21 -12.20 -0.26
C THR A 240 20.77 -12.57 -0.59
N PHE A 241 19.95 -12.84 0.44
CA PHE A 241 18.55 -13.22 0.26
C PHE A 241 17.71 -12.08 -0.35
N LEU A 242 17.92 -10.84 0.08
CA LEU A 242 17.23 -9.66 -0.46
C LEU A 242 17.81 -9.17 -1.81
N GLY A 243 18.67 -9.98 -2.45
CA GLY A 243 19.27 -9.66 -3.75
C GLY A 243 20.25 -8.48 -3.72
N GLN A 244 20.80 -8.18 -2.55
CA GLN A 244 21.77 -7.12 -2.32
C GLN A 244 23.17 -7.72 -2.05
N ARG A 245 24.22 -6.93 -2.27
CA ARG A 245 25.59 -7.30 -1.86
C ARG A 245 26.09 -6.30 -0.84
N ILE A 246 26.65 -6.80 0.27
CA ILE A 246 27.41 -5.96 1.20
C ILE A 246 28.77 -5.71 0.55
N THR A 247 28.97 -4.49 0.09
CA THR A 247 30.26 -4.00 -0.40
C THR A 247 30.84 -3.01 0.61
N TYR A 248 32.13 -2.70 0.50
CA TYR A 248 32.80 -1.72 1.38
C TYR A 248 32.08 -0.36 1.45
N ASN A 249 31.39 0.03 0.38
CA ASN A 249 30.64 1.29 0.29
C ASN A 249 29.15 1.14 0.66
N CYS A 250 28.72 0.02 1.25
CA CYS A 250 27.32 -0.20 1.61
C CYS A 250 26.93 0.68 2.81
N THR A 251 26.12 1.71 2.55
CA THR A 251 25.58 2.62 3.57
C THR A 251 24.17 2.24 4.05
N LYS A 252 23.61 1.14 3.53
CA LYS A 252 22.24 0.70 3.88
C LYS A 252 22.21 0.09 5.28
N GLU A 253 21.24 0.51 6.08
CA GLU A 253 20.93 -0.12 7.36
C GLU A 253 20.39 -1.54 7.13
N ILE A 254 20.96 -2.50 7.86
CA ILE A 254 20.57 -3.91 7.88
C ILE A 254 20.22 -4.27 9.31
N GLY A 255 19.10 -4.96 9.50
CA GLY A 255 18.67 -5.32 10.84
C GLY A 255 17.67 -6.47 10.90
N THR A 256 17.57 -7.05 12.10
CA THR A 256 16.60 -8.06 12.49
C THR A 256 15.76 -7.52 13.64
N ASN A 257 14.44 -7.53 13.48
CA ASN A 257 13.49 -7.16 14.52
C ASN A 257 12.69 -8.37 14.97
N TYR A 258 12.86 -8.79 16.22
CA TYR A 258 12.03 -9.79 16.88
C TYR A 258 11.03 -9.09 17.81
N ASN A 259 9.74 -9.41 17.67
CA ASN A 259 8.69 -8.87 18.54
C ASN A 259 7.86 -10.02 19.09
N GLN A 260 7.73 -10.10 20.42
CA GLN A 260 6.78 -10.96 21.09
C GLN A 260 5.61 -10.12 21.60
N ARG A 261 4.40 -10.47 21.17
CA ARG A 261 3.16 -9.78 21.57
C ARG A 261 2.14 -10.82 22.04
N ILE A 262 1.09 -10.37 22.70
CA ILE A 262 -0.06 -11.22 23.09
C ILE A 262 -0.64 -11.96 21.86
N LEU A 263 -0.54 -11.34 20.67
CA LEU A 263 -1.03 -11.87 19.40
C LEU A 263 -0.02 -12.77 18.66
N GLY A 264 1.11 -13.12 19.27
CA GLY A 264 2.13 -14.00 18.68
C GLY A 264 3.51 -13.34 18.53
N THR A 265 4.46 -14.11 18.01
CA THR A 265 5.82 -13.66 17.70
C THR A 265 5.93 -13.24 16.23
N ARG A 266 6.84 -12.32 15.91
CA ARG A 266 7.15 -11.91 14.53
C ARG A 266 8.63 -11.67 14.39
N ILE A 267 9.25 -12.27 13.38
CA ILE A 267 10.59 -11.92 12.91
C ILE A 267 10.50 -11.07 11.64
N LYS A 268 11.33 -10.04 11.55
CA LYS A 268 11.47 -9.19 10.36
C LYS A 268 12.94 -8.93 10.09
N HIS A 269 13.40 -9.26 8.88
CA HIS A 269 14.71 -8.85 8.37
C HIS A 269 14.53 -7.73 7.35
N HIS A 270 15.44 -6.75 7.35
CA HIS A 270 15.40 -5.64 6.39
C HIS A 270 16.79 -5.23 5.93
N MET A 271 16.85 -4.68 4.71
CA MET A 271 18.02 -4.01 4.16
C MET A 271 17.56 -2.86 3.26
N GLY A 272 17.72 -1.62 3.76
CA GLY A 272 17.19 -0.43 3.09
C GLY A 272 15.68 -0.55 2.81
N ASP A 273 15.30 -0.45 1.53
CA ASP A 273 13.90 -0.41 1.12
C ASP A 273 13.20 -1.78 1.05
N VAL A 274 13.93 -2.89 1.21
CA VAL A 274 13.37 -4.25 1.13
C VAL A 274 13.34 -4.88 2.51
N SER A 275 12.26 -5.59 2.82
CA SER A 275 12.17 -6.38 4.05
C SER A 275 11.35 -7.64 3.86
N ILE A 276 11.67 -8.67 4.63
CA ILE A 276 10.88 -9.90 4.76
C ILE A 276 10.39 -10.00 6.20
N LYS A 277 9.11 -10.31 6.39
CA LYS A 277 8.52 -10.59 7.71
C LYS A 277 7.93 -11.99 7.71
N MET A 278 8.10 -12.72 8.80
CA MET A 278 7.46 -14.01 9.01
C MET A 278 6.74 -14.01 10.35
N TYR A 279 5.52 -14.52 10.34
CA TYR A 279 4.67 -14.58 11.52
C TYR A 279 3.60 -15.67 11.38
N ASP A 280 3.22 -16.24 12.52
CA ASP A 280 2.00 -17.03 12.64
C ASP A 280 0.76 -16.12 12.57
N LYS A 281 -0.28 -16.61 11.88
CA LYS A 281 -1.58 -15.97 11.78
C LYS A 281 -2.67 -16.98 12.14
N PHE A 282 -3.35 -16.71 13.25
CA PHE A 282 -4.43 -17.52 13.82
C PHE A 282 -4.02 -18.97 14.19
N GLY A 283 -2.74 -19.21 14.46
CA GLY A 283 -2.22 -20.53 14.87
C GLY A 283 -2.13 -21.57 13.74
N CYS A 284 -2.62 -21.26 12.53
CA CYS A 284 -2.76 -22.24 11.45
C CYS A 284 -2.27 -21.73 10.09
N VAL A 285 -1.76 -20.50 10.01
CA VAL A 285 -1.18 -19.96 8.76
C VAL A 285 0.19 -19.37 9.07
N LEU A 286 1.24 -19.98 8.51
CA LEU A 286 2.57 -19.37 8.51
C LEU A 286 2.64 -18.41 7.32
N ARG A 287 2.67 -17.11 7.62
CA ARG A 287 2.76 -16.08 6.60
C ARG A 287 4.17 -15.52 6.53
N ILE A 288 4.77 -15.66 5.35
CA ILE A 288 6.00 -14.97 4.97
C ILE A 288 5.60 -13.81 4.06
N THR A 289 6.06 -12.61 4.32
CA THR A 289 5.73 -11.45 3.48
C THR A 289 6.98 -10.69 3.11
N ASP A 290 7.24 -10.64 1.81
CA ASP A 290 8.24 -9.76 1.24
C ASP A 290 7.63 -8.39 1.00
N ILE A 291 8.33 -7.34 1.35
CA ILE A 291 7.92 -5.94 1.21
C ILE A 291 9.04 -5.23 0.46
N LEU A 292 8.68 -4.64 -0.66
CA LEU A 292 9.56 -3.78 -1.45
C LEU A 292 8.99 -2.37 -1.44
N ASN A 293 9.69 -1.45 -0.78
CA ASN A 293 9.48 -0.02 -0.95
C ASN A 293 10.29 0.45 -2.16
N LEU A 294 9.69 1.29 -2.99
CA LEU A 294 10.32 1.82 -4.19
C LEU A 294 10.62 3.29 -3.95
N SER A 295 11.89 3.57 -3.68
CA SER A 295 12.41 4.94 -3.60
C SER A 295 12.26 5.69 -4.93
N HIS A 296 12.20 4.96 -6.06
CA HIS A 296 11.72 5.46 -7.35
C HIS A 296 10.53 4.62 -7.83
N PRO A 297 9.30 5.17 -7.77
CA PRO A 297 8.08 4.42 -8.10
C PRO A 297 8.11 3.87 -9.52
N LEU A 298 7.67 2.62 -9.69
CA LEU A 298 7.62 1.94 -10.97
C LEU A 298 6.22 2.03 -11.58
N MET A 299 6.14 2.18 -12.91
CA MET A 299 4.85 2.07 -13.62
C MET A 299 4.19 0.71 -13.32
N ILE A 300 2.86 0.70 -13.15
CA ILE A 300 2.13 -0.55 -12.82
C ILE A 300 2.38 -1.63 -13.88
N THR A 301 2.44 -1.25 -15.16
CA THR A 301 2.77 -2.15 -16.28
C THR A 301 4.15 -2.81 -16.12
N ALA A 302 5.15 -2.05 -15.69
CA ALA A 302 6.51 -2.55 -15.44
C ALA A 302 6.62 -3.37 -14.14
N ALA A 303 5.71 -3.17 -13.18
CA ALA A 303 5.62 -4.00 -11.99
C ALA A 303 4.96 -5.35 -12.31
N ALA A 304 3.87 -5.35 -13.07
CA ALA A 304 3.15 -6.55 -13.47
C ALA A 304 3.92 -7.44 -14.45
N GLY A 305 4.78 -6.87 -15.29
CA GLY A 305 5.61 -7.61 -16.24
C GLY A 305 6.84 -8.29 -15.63
N ARG A 306 7.18 -8.01 -14.37
CA ARG A 306 8.36 -8.59 -13.73
C ARG A 306 7.95 -9.75 -12.82
N ASN A 307 8.37 -10.95 -13.19
CA ASN A 307 8.30 -12.19 -12.40
C ASN A 307 9.23 -12.15 -11.17
N TRP A 308 9.18 -11.10 -10.35
CA TRP A 308 9.97 -11.01 -9.11
C TRP A 308 9.67 -12.18 -8.15
N MET A 309 8.52 -12.84 -8.31
CA MET A 309 7.98 -13.89 -7.44
C MET A 309 8.58 -15.29 -7.64
N LYS A 310 9.33 -15.56 -8.72
CA LYS A 310 9.85 -16.93 -9.00
C LYS A 310 11.19 -17.25 -8.36
N SER A 311 11.90 -16.27 -7.79
CA SER A 311 13.28 -16.47 -7.32
C SER A 311 13.43 -16.73 -5.81
N VAL A 312 12.33 -16.75 -5.03
CA VAL A 312 12.41 -16.68 -3.56
C VAL A 312 12.07 -17.99 -2.84
N ILE A 313 11.59 -19.01 -3.56
CA ILE A 313 11.34 -20.35 -2.99
C ILE A 313 12.24 -21.36 -3.71
N PRO A 314 13.30 -21.91 -3.07
CA PRO A 314 13.96 -23.10 -3.58
C PRO A 314 12.89 -24.18 -3.74
N GLY A 315 12.80 -24.81 -4.91
CA GLY A 315 11.84 -25.87 -5.19
C GLY A 315 12.00 -27.03 -4.21
N GLY A 316 11.30 -26.99 -3.09
CA GLY A 316 11.07 -28.13 -2.23
C GLY A 316 10.14 -29.08 -2.94
N LYS A 317 10.60 -30.32 -3.17
CA LYS A 317 9.78 -31.38 -3.72
C LYS A 317 8.51 -31.52 -2.87
N ARG A 318 7.34 -31.38 -3.52
CA ARG A 318 6.04 -31.72 -2.96
C ARG A 318 6.05 -33.22 -2.67
N ASN A 319 6.23 -33.62 -1.42
CA ASN A 319 5.92 -34.94 -0.88
C ASN A 319 6.23 -34.96 0.62
N GLU A 320 5.42 -34.30 1.44
CA GLU A 320 5.31 -34.60 2.88
C GLU A 320 3.92 -34.15 3.39
N PRO A 321 3.20 -34.95 4.20
CA PRO A 321 1.77 -34.78 4.47
C PRO A 321 1.44 -33.72 5.54
N ILE A 322 2.36 -32.80 5.85
CA ILE A 322 2.27 -31.90 7.02
C ILE A 322 1.79 -30.48 6.64
N ALA A 323 2.08 -30.02 5.42
CA ALA A 323 1.65 -28.73 4.89
C ALA A 323 0.98 -28.93 3.53
N ASP A 324 -0.30 -28.58 3.40
CA ASP A 324 -1.08 -28.90 2.21
C ASP A 324 -0.84 -27.95 1.04
N SER A 325 -0.19 -26.80 1.25
CA SER A 325 -0.04 -25.81 0.20
C SER A 325 0.78 -24.59 0.56
N THR A 326 1.42 -24.04 -0.46
CA THR A 326 2.06 -22.72 -0.45
C THR A 326 1.30 -21.85 -1.44
N PHE A 327 0.94 -20.65 -1.01
CA PHE A 327 0.13 -19.75 -1.82
C PHE A 327 0.64 -18.32 -1.76
N LEU A 328 0.83 -17.67 -2.91
CA LEU A 328 1.43 -16.33 -2.99
C LEU A 328 0.40 -15.27 -3.42
N ILE A 329 0.26 -14.21 -2.63
CA ILE A 329 -0.69 -13.11 -2.79
C ILE A 329 0.02 -11.76 -2.78
N PRO A 330 -0.02 -10.98 -3.87
CA PRO A 330 0.45 -9.61 -3.88
C PRO A 330 -0.55 -8.65 -3.19
N VAL A 331 -0.13 -7.97 -2.14
CA VAL A 331 -0.75 -6.76 -1.59
C VAL A 331 -0.05 -5.54 -2.22
N ILE A 332 -0.78 -4.67 -2.92
CA ILE A 332 -0.18 -3.55 -3.67
C ILE A 332 -0.58 -2.22 -3.04
N CYS A 333 0.41 -1.43 -2.63
CA CYS A 333 0.24 -0.05 -2.17
C CYS A 333 0.77 0.92 -3.23
N LEU A 334 -0.16 1.61 -3.90
CA LEU A 334 0.12 2.49 -5.03
C LEU A 334 0.23 3.94 -4.59
N TYR A 335 1.10 4.70 -5.24
CA TYR A 335 1.30 6.13 -4.97
C TYR A 335 1.42 6.90 -6.26
N TRP A 336 1.31 8.24 -6.19
CA TRP A 336 1.46 9.06 -7.37
C TRP A 336 1.82 10.55 -7.19
N LYS A 337 2.23 11.22 -8.29
CA LYS A 337 2.47 12.66 -8.48
C LYS A 337 1.93 13.23 -9.83
N PRO A 338 1.18 14.37 -9.87
CA PRO A 338 0.73 15.14 -11.04
C PRO A 338 1.63 15.10 -12.26
N SER A 339 1.09 14.68 -13.41
CA SER A 339 1.72 14.83 -14.73
C SER A 339 0.76 15.46 -15.74
N ALA A 340 1.30 16.23 -16.69
CA ALA A 340 0.56 16.68 -17.86
C ALA A 340 0.03 15.47 -18.65
N LYS A 341 -1.14 15.60 -19.28
CA LYS A 341 -1.66 14.59 -20.21
C LYS A 341 -0.65 14.42 -21.35
N GLY A 342 0.14 13.33 -21.30
CA GLY A 342 0.92 12.89 -22.45
C GLY A 342 -0.03 12.17 -23.41
N ASN A 343 -0.07 12.61 -24.67
CA ASN A 343 -0.71 11.86 -25.73
C ASN A 343 -0.05 10.47 -25.84
N THR A 344 -0.91 9.44 -25.85
CA THR A 344 -0.69 8.02 -26.21
C THR A 344 0.25 7.19 -25.35
#